data_AF-A0A4U0V0B3-F1
#
_entry.id   AF-A0A4U0V0B3-F1
#
_cell.length_a   1.000
_cell.length_b   1.000
_cell.length_c   1.000
_cell.angle_alpha   90.00
_cell.angle_beta   90.00
_cell.angle_gamma   90.00
#
_symmetry.space_group_name_H-M   'P 1'
#
loop_
_entity.id
_entity.type
_entity.pdbx_description
1 polymer ?
#
loop_
_entity_poly.entity_id
_entity_poly.type
_entity_poly.pdbx_seq_one_letter_code
_entity_poly.pdbx_strand_id
1 'polypeptide(L)'
;MIFCGAKEEMIEQLSPKTAESAPEPATGNERTDTAQREASAIRQDIWSVPTLRLLSASRNVNLACCTDIAHLRAYLATYSARRIKQQAVGSIDSAAGTRILAIVNLINLHRPTSAFSAQGLNRTLSGAVEAAYDTRSKLLIVECTEPTISLAEDGMLAQGDEPSNDPPPPISVWDEEVSILNVTTKSFGAGERGWVGRTVKLRTIAARWCTFSLLAEK
;
A
#
# COMPACT_ATOMS: atom_id res chain seq x y z
N MET A 1 10.24 7.55 -5.85
CA MET A 1 9.02 7.16 -5.12
C MET A 1 7.84 7.34 -6.06
N ILE A 2 7.07 6.28 -6.24
CA ILE A 2 5.85 6.27 -7.04
C ILE A 2 4.70 6.10 -6.06
N PHE A 3 3.76 7.04 -6.06
CA PHE A 3 2.51 6.92 -5.33
C PHE A 3 1.40 6.48 -6.30
N CYS A 4 0.73 5.39 -5.97
CA CYS A 4 -0.36 4.83 -6.75
C CYS A 4 -1.69 5.42 -6.23
N GLY A 5 -2.11 6.52 -6.85
CA GLY A 5 -3.27 7.30 -6.45
C GLY A 5 -3.17 8.75 -6.94
N ALA A 6 -4.20 9.53 -6.67
CA ALA A 6 -4.19 10.97 -6.95
C ALA A 6 -3.25 11.70 -5.98
N LYS A 7 -2.78 12.89 -6.39
CA LYS A 7 -1.91 13.70 -5.52
C LYS A 7 -2.66 14.13 -4.25
N GLU A 8 -3.96 14.36 -4.39
CA GLU A 8 -4.87 14.77 -3.34
C GLU A 8 -5.05 13.65 -2.30
N GLU A 9 -5.23 12.40 -2.75
CA GLU A 9 -5.30 11.22 -1.87
C GLU A 9 -3.99 11.00 -1.09
N MET A 10 -2.85 11.25 -1.73
CA MET A 10 -1.56 11.19 -1.04
C MET A 10 -1.46 12.25 0.05
N ILE A 11 -1.96 13.47 -0.19
CA ILE A 11 -1.98 14.54 0.81
C ILE A 11 -2.93 14.18 1.94
N GLU A 12 -4.09 13.61 1.63
CA GLU A 12 -5.07 13.18 2.63
C GLU A 12 -4.54 12.06 3.52
N GLN A 13 -3.87 11.05 2.94
CA GLN A 13 -3.23 9.97 3.70
C GLN A 13 -2.05 10.45 4.56
N LEU A 14 -1.42 11.56 4.19
CA LEU A 14 -0.35 12.19 4.95
C LEU A 14 -0.85 13.23 5.96
N SER A 15 -2.06 13.76 5.77
CA SER A 15 -2.70 14.64 6.74
C SER A 15 -3.03 13.82 7.97
N PRO A 16 -2.74 14.32 9.20
CA PRO A 16 -3.25 13.65 10.38
C PRO A 16 -4.77 13.56 10.22
N LYS A 17 -5.31 12.33 10.21
CA LYS A 17 -6.74 12.10 10.44
C LYS A 17 -7.04 12.74 11.78
N THR A 18 -7.56 13.96 11.76
CA THR A 18 -8.05 14.67 12.94
C THR A 18 -8.97 13.70 13.66
N ALA A 19 -8.63 13.36 14.90
CA ALA A 19 -9.41 12.48 15.74
C ALA A 19 -10.80 13.10 15.95
N GLU A 20 -11.74 12.79 15.07
CA GLU A 20 -13.16 13.03 15.29
C GLU A 20 -13.72 11.85 16.08
N SER A 21 -13.38 11.83 17.36
CA SER A 21 -14.28 11.34 18.41
C SER A 21 -13.86 12.00 19.71
N ALA A 22 -14.55 13.08 20.06
CA ALA A 22 -14.57 13.57 21.43
C ALA A 22 -15.70 12.85 22.16
N PRO A 23 -15.43 12.02 23.19
CA PRO A 23 -16.38 11.82 24.26
C PRO A 23 -16.07 12.80 25.40
N GLU A 24 -17.12 13.42 25.94
CA GLU A 24 -17.07 14.24 27.15
C GLU A 24 -16.39 13.54 28.34
N PRO A 25 -15.78 14.29 29.27
CA PRO A 25 -14.92 13.73 30.30
C PRO A 25 -15.72 13.24 31.51
N ALA A 26 -15.43 12.01 31.96
CA ALA A 26 -15.70 11.58 33.33
C ALA A 26 -14.45 10.92 33.94
N THR A 27 -13.74 11.75 34.71
CA THR A 27 -12.97 11.44 35.94
C THR A 27 -12.26 10.09 36.10
N GLY A 28 -10.91 10.15 36.19
CA GLY A 28 -10.16 9.40 37.22
C GLY A 28 -9.11 8.39 36.75
N ASN A 29 -7.87 8.83 36.50
CA ASN A 29 -6.62 8.36 37.15
C ASN A 29 -5.40 8.81 36.34
N GLU A 30 -4.75 9.87 36.83
CA GLU A 30 -3.48 10.40 36.30
C GLU A 30 -2.31 9.57 36.83
N ARG A 31 -1.51 8.96 35.92
CA ARG A 31 -0.03 9.01 35.96
C ARG A 31 0.68 8.15 34.92
N THR A 32 -0.01 7.33 34.12
CA THR A 32 0.65 6.49 33.08
C THR A 32 0.34 6.90 31.63
N ASP A 33 -0.58 7.84 31.41
CA ASP A 33 -1.08 8.20 30.07
C ASP A 33 -0.35 9.37 29.38
N THR A 34 0.45 10.14 30.10
CA THR A 34 1.08 11.36 29.54
C THR A 34 2.19 11.04 28.55
N ALA A 35 3.05 10.06 28.83
CA ALA A 35 4.14 9.68 27.93
C ALA A 35 3.65 9.02 26.62
N GLN A 36 2.57 8.23 26.69
CA GLN A 36 1.97 7.58 25.52
C GLN A 36 1.22 8.60 24.64
N ARG A 37 0.51 9.57 25.24
CA ARG A 37 -0.11 10.69 24.52
C ARG A 37 0.92 11.63 23.90
N GLU A 38 2.02 11.93 24.58
CA GLU A 38 3.09 12.78 24.05
C GLU A 38 3.85 12.11 22.90
N ALA A 39 4.16 10.81 22.97
CA ALA A 39 4.75 10.07 21.87
C ALA A 39 3.82 10.01 20.63
N SER A 40 2.51 9.89 20.86
CA SER A 40 1.48 9.93 19.81
C SER A 40 1.36 11.33 19.20
N ALA A 41 1.40 12.38 20.02
CA ALA A 41 1.34 13.77 19.59
C ALA A 41 2.59 14.18 18.79
N ILE A 42 3.79 13.77 19.22
CA ILE A 42 5.04 14.01 18.47
C ILE A 42 5.03 13.26 17.13
N ARG A 43 4.50 12.02 17.09
CA ARG A 43 4.32 11.28 15.82
C ARG A 43 3.34 11.99 14.88
N GLN A 44 2.26 12.56 15.41
CA GLN A 44 1.28 13.35 14.65
C GLN A 44 1.89 14.66 14.12
N ASP A 45 2.79 15.29 14.89
CA ASP A 45 3.38 16.58 14.54
C ASP A 45 4.56 16.49 13.55
N ILE A 46 5.25 15.35 13.48
CA ILE A 46 6.30 15.12 12.46
C ILE A 46 5.69 14.99 11.05
N TRP A 47 4.46 14.47 10.96
CA TRP A 47 3.75 14.24 9.69
C TRP A 47 2.86 15.44 9.30
N SER A 48 2.56 16.35 10.24
CA SER A 48 1.82 17.60 10.02
C SER A 48 2.65 18.67 9.28
N VAL A 49 3.98 18.57 9.31
CA VAL A 49 4.88 19.36 8.47
C VAL A 49 4.54 19.06 6.99
N PRO A 50 4.60 20.03 6.04
CA PRO A 50 4.37 19.77 4.62
C PRO A 50 5.52 18.94 4.02
N THR A 51 5.64 17.69 4.48
CA THR A 51 6.60 16.65 4.11
C THR A 51 6.49 16.36 2.63
N LEU A 52 5.29 16.39 2.04
CA LEU A 52 5.13 16.26 0.60
C LEU A 52 5.80 17.41 -0.16
N ARG A 53 5.61 18.65 0.29
CA ARG A 53 6.23 19.83 -0.34
C ARG A 53 7.75 19.72 -0.22
N LEU A 54 8.25 19.33 0.95
CA LEU A 54 9.67 19.08 1.20
C LEU A 54 10.24 17.92 0.37
N LEU A 55 9.51 16.82 0.22
CA LEU A 55 9.88 15.67 -0.60
C LEU A 55 9.86 16.02 -2.08
N SER A 56 8.86 16.76 -2.54
CA SER A 56 8.78 17.24 -3.93
C SER A 56 9.85 18.27 -4.27
N ALA A 57 10.27 19.08 -3.29
CA ALA A 57 11.36 20.05 -3.43
C ALA A 57 12.74 19.43 -3.18
N SER A 58 12.81 18.18 -2.70
CA SER A 58 14.07 17.50 -2.43
C SER A 58 14.74 17.08 -3.73
N ARG A 59 16.00 17.47 -3.89
CA ARG A 59 16.82 17.07 -5.05
C ARG A 59 17.09 15.56 -5.10
N ASN A 60 16.96 14.88 -3.97
CA ASN A 60 17.28 13.46 -3.83
C ASN A 60 16.06 12.54 -3.95
N VAL A 61 14.84 13.11 -4.04
CA VAL A 61 13.60 12.34 -4.13
C VAL A 61 12.88 12.70 -5.43
N ASN A 62 12.81 11.74 -6.35
CA ASN A 62 11.93 11.85 -7.51
C ASN A 62 10.57 11.28 -7.14
N LEU A 63 9.54 12.13 -7.06
CA LEU A 63 8.17 11.74 -6.77
C LEU A 63 7.36 11.70 -8.08
N ALA A 64 6.60 10.62 -8.28
CA ALA A 64 5.63 10.49 -9.36
C ALA A 64 4.29 9.97 -8.79
N CYS A 65 3.18 10.55 -9.23
CA CYS A 65 1.84 10.05 -8.92
C CYS A 65 1.30 9.33 -10.15
N CYS A 66 0.79 8.11 -9.96
CA CYS A 66 0.17 7.32 -11.01
C CYS A 66 -1.28 7.04 -10.62
N THR A 67 -2.22 7.64 -11.34
CA THR A 67 -3.66 7.56 -11.05
C THR A 67 -4.32 6.28 -11.56
N ASP A 68 -3.67 5.57 -12.49
CA ASP A 68 -4.17 4.31 -13.05
C ASP A 68 -3.02 3.33 -13.33
N ILE A 69 -3.35 2.05 -13.46
CA ILE A 69 -2.42 0.95 -13.76
C ILE A 69 -1.71 1.18 -15.10
N ALA A 70 -2.40 1.74 -16.11
CA ALA A 70 -1.77 2.05 -17.38
C ALA A 70 -0.64 3.08 -17.22
N HIS A 71 -0.88 4.14 -16.44
CA HIS A 71 0.13 5.15 -16.11
C HIS A 71 1.30 4.56 -15.34
N LEU A 72 1.02 3.73 -14.33
CA LEU A 72 2.05 3.05 -13.55
C LEU A 72 2.95 2.19 -14.45
N ARG A 73 2.36 1.34 -15.29
CA ARG A 73 3.11 0.45 -16.18
C ARG A 73 3.93 1.22 -17.22
N ALA A 74 3.37 2.27 -17.81
CA ALA A 74 4.10 3.13 -18.73
C ALA A 74 5.25 3.88 -18.04
N TYR A 75 5.06 4.32 -16.80
CA TYR A 75 6.10 4.96 -16.00
C TYR A 75 7.24 3.98 -15.72
N LEU A 76 6.94 2.75 -15.29
CA LEU A 76 7.93 1.70 -15.04
C LEU A 76 8.70 1.34 -16.31
N ALA A 77 8.02 1.16 -17.44
CA ALA A 77 8.65 0.83 -18.72
C ALA A 77 9.61 1.91 -19.23
N THR A 78 9.39 3.18 -18.88
CA THR A 78 10.26 4.30 -19.29
C THR A 78 11.21 4.76 -18.17
N TYR A 79 11.24 4.06 -17.03
CA TYR A 79 11.95 4.50 -15.84
C TYR A 79 13.46 4.56 -16.05
N SER A 80 14.05 3.54 -16.65
CA SER A 80 15.49 3.45 -16.95
C SER A 80 15.94 4.56 -17.91
N ALA A 81 15.20 4.76 -19.01
CA ALA A 81 15.48 5.82 -19.99
C ALA A 81 15.37 7.23 -19.38
N ARG A 82 14.35 7.48 -18.54
CA ARG A 82 14.20 8.76 -17.82
C ARG A 82 15.39 9.02 -16.88
N ARG A 83 15.91 7.98 -16.22
CA ARG A 83 17.07 8.09 -15.32
C ARG A 83 18.35 8.44 -16.06
N ILE A 84 18.63 7.79 -17.19
CA ILE A 84 19.80 8.10 -18.02
C ILE A 84 19.77 9.58 -18.43
N LYS A 85 18.60 10.09 -18.83
CA LYS A 85 18.42 11.51 -19.16
C LYS A 85 18.66 12.43 -17.95
N GLN A 86 18.23 12.05 -16.74
CA GLN A 86 18.46 12.85 -15.53
C GLN A 86 19.94 12.89 -15.12
N GLN A 87 20.68 11.79 -15.29
CA GLN A 87 22.12 11.77 -15.04
C GLN A 87 22.87 12.67 -16.03
N ALA A 88 22.50 12.65 -17.30
CA ALA A 88 23.11 13.50 -18.33
C ALA A 88 22.92 15.01 -18.08
N VAL A 89 21.88 15.42 -17.33
CA VAL A 89 21.57 16.83 -17.02
C VAL A 89 22.26 17.31 -15.73
N GLY A 90 23.29 16.60 -15.25
CA GLY A 90 24.13 17.06 -14.14
C GLY A 90 23.58 16.74 -12.76
N SER A 91 22.72 15.72 -12.63
CA SER A 91 22.41 15.17 -11.32
C SER A 91 23.69 14.52 -10.77
N ILE A 92 24.28 15.13 -9.75
CA ILE A 92 25.44 14.61 -9.02
C ILE A 92 25.14 13.15 -8.66
N ASP A 93 25.92 12.23 -9.23
CA ASP A 93 25.93 10.85 -8.79
C ASP A 93 26.34 10.87 -7.32
N SER A 94 25.36 10.70 -6.42
CA SER A 94 25.65 10.37 -5.03
C SER A 94 26.20 8.95 -5.03
N ALA A 95 27.52 8.85 -5.22
CA ALA A 95 28.28 7.64 -5.47
C ALA A 95 28.51 6.78 -4.21
N ALA A 96 27.61 6.79 -3.23
CA ALA A 96 27.78 5.99 -2.01
C ALA A 96 26.48 5.41 -1.41
N GLY A 97 25.29 5.84 -1.86
CA GLY A 97 24.02 5.40 -1.28
C GLY A 97 23.30 4.31 -2.10
N THR A 98 22.70 3.33 -1.43
CA THR A 98 21.75 2.41 -2.07
C THR A 98 20.54 3.21 -2.57
N ARG A 99 20.31 3.20 -3.89
CA ARG A 99 19.15 3.87 -4.50
C ARG A 99 17.89 3.08 -4.17
N ILE A 100 16.77 3.77 -3.96
CA ILE A 100 15.50 3.13 -3.59
C ILE A 100 14.43 3.51 -4.63
N LEU A 101 13.76 2.50 -5.18
CA LEU A 101 12.52 2.63 -5.92
C LEU A 101 11.38 2.17 -5.00
N ALA A 102 10.70 3.12 -4.35
CA ALA A 102 9.53 2.83 -3.54
C ALA A 102 8.25 2.98 -4.39
N ILE A 103 7.35 2.00 -4.32
CA ILE A 103 6.00 2.03 -4.88
C ILE A 103 5.02 1.93 -3.71
N VAL A 104 4.10 2.89 -3.60
CA VAL A 104 3.15 2.99 -2.49
C VAL A 104 1.73 2.78 -3.00
N ASN A 105 0.94 1.95 -2.32
CA ASN A 105 -0.48 1.65 -2.59
C ASN A 105 -0.74 0.95 -3.93
N LEU A 106 0.13 0.00 -4.33
CA LEU A 106 -0.03 -0.74 -5.58
C LEU A 106 -1.30 -1.59 -5.55
N ILE A 107 -1.60 -2.23 -4.41
CA ILE A 107 -2.80 -3.06 -4.26
C ILE A 107 -4.06 -2.21 -4.39
N ASN A 108 -4.08 -1.04 -3.73
CA ASN A 108 -5.23 -0.13 -3.81
C ASN A 108 -5.51 0.32 -5.25
N LEU A 109 -4.46 0.60 -6.04
CA LEU A 109 -4.59 0.96 -7.46
C LEU A 109 -5.13 -0.19 -8.31
N HIS A 110 -4.80 -1.43 -7.95
CA HIS A 110 -5.30 -2.60 -8.67
C HIS A 110 -6.77 -2.91 -8.34
N ARG A 111 -7.18 -2.74 -7.07
CA ARG A 111 -8.49 -3.15 -6.52
C ARG A 111 -9.71 -2.79 -7.38
N PRO A 112 -9.89 -1.56 -7.89
CA PRO A 112 -11.09 -1.20 -8.66
C PRO A 112 -11.08 -1.73 -10.11
N THR A 113 -10.08 -2.52 -10.51
CA THR A 113 -9.87 -2.93 -11.90
C THR A 113 -10.01 -4.45 -12.09
N SER A 114 -10.30 -4.88 -13.31
CA SER A 114 -10.23 -6.31 -13.69
C SER A 114 -8.82 -6.90 -13.65
N ALA A 115 -7.80 -6.05 -13.47
CA ALA A 115 -6.41 -6.45 -13.24
C ALA A 115 -6.11 -6.69 -11.76
N PHE A 116 -7.09 -6.62 -10.86
CA PHE A 116 -7.00 -7.13 -9.50
C PHE A 116 -7.06 -8.67 -9.50
N SER A 117 -5.97 -9.27 -9.95
CA SER A 117 -5.80 -10.72 -10.05
C SER A 117 -4.32 -11.07 -9.92
N ALA A 118 -4.00 -12.34 -9.70
CA ALA A 118 -2.62 -12.79 -9.69
C ALA A 118 -1.89 -12.47 -11.01
N GLN A 119 -2.56 -12.65 -12.15
CA GLN A 119 -2.00 -12.31 -13.46
C GLN A 119 -1.72 -10.81 -13.59
N GLY A 120 -2.70 -9.97 -13.23
CA GLY A 120 -2.59 -8.52 -13.34
C GLY A 120 -1.51 -7.94 -12.44
N LEU A 121 -1.45 -8.41 -11.20
CA LEU A 121 -0.45 -8.03 -10.21
C LEU A 121 0.95 -8.50 -10.60
N ASN A 122 1.12 -9.76 -11.02
CA ASN A 122 2.42 -10.26 -11.48
C ASN A 122 2.97 -9.43 -12.65
N ARG A 123 2.12 -8.99 -13.57
CA ARG A 123 2.55 -8.14 -14.69
C ARG A 123 3.10 -6.80 -14.21
N THR A 124 2.46 -6.18 -13.22
CA THR A 124 2.91 -4.90 -12.66
C THR A 124 4.17 -5.08 -11.80
N LEU A 125 4.21 -6.11 -10.95
CA LEU A 125 5.37 -6.45 -10.11
C LEU A 125 6.61 -6.78 -10.94
N SER A 126 6.44 -7.56 -12.02
CA SER A 126 7.54 -7.88 -12.94
C SER A 126 8.16 -6.61 -13.53
N GLY A 127 7.33 -5.66 -13.99
CA GLY A 127 7.83 -4.39 -14.53
C GLY A 127 8.48 -3.50 -13.46
N ALA A 128 8.02 -3.59 -12.21
CA ALA A 128 8.66 -2.88 -11.09
C ALA A 128 10.03 -3.45 -10.76
N VAL A 129 10.17 -4.78 -10.75
CA VAL A 129 11.46 -5.46 -10.54
C VAL A 129 12.42 -5.16 -11.69
N GLU A 130 11.96 -5.22 -12.94
CA GLU A 130 12.75 -4.87 -14.12
C GLU A 130 13.28 -3.42 -14.03
N ALA A 131 12.39 -2.46 -13.76
CA ALA A 131 12.78 -1.05 -13.59
C ALA A 131 13.77 -0.82 -12.43
N ALA A 132 13.61 -1.55 -11.32
CA ALA A 132 14.53 -1.50 -10.19
C ALA A 132 15.89 -2.09 -10.54
N TYR A 133 15.90 -3.25 -11.21
CA TYR A 133 17.10 -3.95 -11.66
C TYR A 133 17.93 -3.08 -12.63
N ASP A 134 17.29 -2.53 -13.66
CA ASP A 134 17.93 -1.67 -14.66
C ASP A 134 18.58 -0.42 -14.06
N THR A 135 17.99 0.10 -12.98
CA THR A 135 18.48 1.31 -12.30
C THR A 135 19.37 1.02 -11.10
N ARG A 136 19.65 -0.25 -10.82
CA ARG A 136 20.39 -0.72 -9.64
C ARG A 136 19.82 -0.16 -8.33
N SER A 137 18.49 -0.13 -8.25
CA SER A 137 17.75 0.36 -7.09
C SER A 137 17.19 -0.81 -6.27
N LYS A 138 17.15 -0.65 -4.95
CA LYS A 138 16.37 -1.52 -4.06
C LYS A 138 14.88 -1.20 -4.27
N LEU A 139 14.10 -2.18 -4.68
CA LEU A 139 12.64 -2.07 -4.79
C LEU A 139 12.02 -2.19 -3.40
N LEU A 140 11.13 -1.26 -3.06
CA LEU A 140 10.27 -1.33 -1.88
C LEU A 140 8.82 -1.19 -2.34
N ILE A 141 7.95 -2.07 -1.85
CA ILE A 141 6.51 -1.99 -2.08
C ILE A 141 5.86 -1.82 -0.71
N VAL A 142 5.07 -0.76 -0.58
CA VAL A 142 4.44 -0.36 0.68
C VAL A 142 2.96 -0.17 0.45
N GLU A 143 2.15 -0.66 1.37
CA GLU A 143 0.70 -0.45 1.36
C GLU A 143 0.35 0.31 2.64
N CYS A 144 -0.38 1.41 2.49
CA CYS A 144 -0.78 2.30 3.59
C CYS A 144 -2.23 2.08 4.02
N THR A 145 -2.92 1.09 3.46
CA THR A 145 -4.33 0.84 3.78
C THR A 145 -4.48 0.31 5.19
N GLU A 146 -5.50 0.81 5.89
CA GLU A 146 -5.93 0.25 7.16
C GLU A 146 -6.43 -1.19 6.96
N PRO A 147 -6.09 -2.09 7.89
CA PRO A 147 -6.48 -3.48 7.76
C PRO A 147 -8.00 -3.60 7.66
N THR A 148 -8.46 -4.31 6.63
CA THR A 148 -9.89 -4.51 6.42
C THR A 148 -10.39 -5.52 7.45
N ILE A 149 -11.37 -5.12 8.25
CA ILE A 149 -12.16 -6.05 9.06
C ILE A 149 -13.02 -6.82 8.07
N SER A 150 -12.81 -8.13 7.89
CA SER A 150 -13.79 -8.91 7.17
C SER A 150 -15.05 -8.95 8.03
N LEU A 151 -16.05 -8.14 7.68
CA LEU A 151 -17.42 -8.47 8.06
C LEU A 151 -17.68 -9.81 7.39
N ALA A 152 -17.73 -10.86 8.19
CA ALA A 152 -18.20 -12.17 7.77
C ALA A 152 -19.70 -12.05 7.47
N GLU A 153 -20.03 -11.42 6.34
CA GLU A 153 -21.34 -11.48 5.74
C GLU A 153 -21.38 -12.72 4.83
N ASP A 154 -21.54 -13.89 5.45
CA ASP A 154 -22.47 -14.90 4.95
C ASP A 154 -22.59 -16.07 5.95
N GLY A 155 -23.84 -16.36 6.33
CA GLY A 155 -24.17 -17.24 7.43
C GLY A 155 -23.90 -18.73 7.17
N MET A 156 -23.44 -19.39 8.23
CA MET A 156 -23.86 -20.75 8.54
C MET A 156 -24.13 -20.83 10.04
N LEU A 157 -25.36 -21.21 10.38
CA LEU A 157 -25.76 -21.65 11.72
C LEU A 157 -24.92 -22.87 12.10
N ALA A 158 -23.79 -22.65 12.76
CA ALA A 158 -23.10 -23.67 13.52
C ALA A 158 -23.44 -23.44 14.99
N GLN A 159 -24.21 -24.36 15.56
CA GLN A 159 -24.53 -24.43 16.98
C GLN A 159 -23.25 -24.43 17.81
N GLY A 160 -23.23 -23.56 18.82
CA GLY A 160 -22.44 -23.73 20.04
C GLY A 160 -21.00 -23.29 19.93
N ASP A 161 -20.75 -21.99 19.98
CA ASP A 161 -19.74 -21.39 20.85
C ASP A 161 -20.09 -19.91 21.05
N GLU A 162 -19.98 -19.45 22.30
CA GLU A 162 -20.33 -18.09 22.74
C GLU A 162 -19.69 -17.01 21.84
N PRO A 163 -20.43 -15.94 21.47
CA PRO A 163 -19.84 -14.83 20.72
C PRO A 163 -18.85 -14.10 21.62
N SER A 164 -17.56 -14.39 21.44
CA SER A 164 -16.49 -13.55 21.98
C SER A 164 -16.71 -12.11 21.47
N ASN A 165 -16.92 -11.17 22.38
CA ASN A 165 -17.10 -9.72 22.09
C ASN A 165 -15.84 -9.03 21.53
N ASP A 166 -14.79 -9.79 21.23
CA ASP A 166 -13.56 -9.25 20.69
C ASP A 166 -13.70 -9.06 19.17
N PRO A 167 -13.40 -7.86 18.65
CA PRO A 167 -13.43 -7.64 17.20
C PRO A 167 -12.44 -8.59 16.52
N PRO A 168 -12.81 -9.20 15.38
CA PRO A 168 -11.94 -10.11 14.66
C PRO A 168 -10.62 -9.40 14.32
N PRO A 169 -9.48 -10.12 14.38
CA PRO A 169 -8.18 -9.50 14.19
C PRO A 169 -8.09 -8.85 12.80
N PRO A 170 -7.48 -7.66 12.70
CA PRO A 170 -7.31 -6.97 11.44
C PRO A 170 -6.60 -7.87 10.41
N ILE A 171 -7.25 -8.15 9.28
CA ILE A 171 -6.63 -8.93 8.21
C ILE A 171 -5.66 -8.01 7.47
N SER A 172 -4.41 -8.43 7.37
CA SER A 172 -3.42 -7.73 6.56
C SER A 172 -3.89 -7.71 5.11
N VAL A 173 -3.75 -6.57 4.43
CA VAL A 173 -4.02 -6.46 2.99
C VAL A 173 -3.30 -7.56 2.20
N TRP A 174 -2.12 -7.98 2.64
CA TRP A 174 -1.36 -9.05 1.98
C TRP A 174 -1.97 -10.45 2.11
N ASP A 175 -2.87 -10.67 3.07
CA ASP A 175 -3.51 -11.98 3.28
C ASP A 175 -4.84 -12.13 2.55
N GLU A 176 -5.28 -11.09 1.83
CA GLU A 176 -6.44 -11.13 0.92
C GLU A 176 -6.22 -12.09 -0.25
N GLU A 177 -7.28 -12.81 -0.63
CA GLU A 177 -7.28 -13.72 -1.76
C GLU A 177 -7.79 -13.06 -3.05
N VAL A 178 -7.10 -13.32 -4.16
CA VAL A 178 -7.50 -12.85 -5.49
C VAL A 178 -7.57 -14.00 -6.48
N SER A 179 -8.37 -13.85 -7.53
CA SER A 179 -8.42 -14.83 -8.62
C SER A 179 -7.07 -14.95 -9.31
N ILE A 180 -6.71 -16.14 -9.80
CA ILE A 180 -5.46 -16.32 -10.55
C ILE A 180 -5.50 -15.55 -11.88
N LEU A 181 -6.65 -15.51 -12.55
CA LEU A 181 -6.82 -14.88 -13.87
C LEU A 181 -7.59 -13.57 -13.75
N ASN A 182 -7.36 -12.66 -14.70
CA ASN A 182 -8.18 -11.45 -14.85
C ASN A 182 -9.63 -11.86 -15.13
N VAL A 183 -10.58 -11.34 -14.33
CA VAL A 183 -11.99 -11.60 -14.57
C VAL A 183 -12.49 -10.64 -15.64
N THR A 184 -12.75 -11.16 -16.83
CA THR A 184 -13.60 -10.49 -17.83
C THR A 184 -15.01 -10.99 -17.61
N THR A 185 -15.94 -10.12 -17.24
CA THR A 185 -17.34 -10.44 -16.96
C THR A 185 -17.99 -11.28 -18.06
N LYS A 186 -17.97 -12.60 -17.89
CA LYS A 186 -19.01 -13.54 -18.33
C LYS A 186 -19.30 -14.42 -17.13
N SER A 187 -20.24 -13.94 -16.32
CA SER A 187 -20.89 -14.72 -15.27
C SER A 187 -21.36 -16.05 -15.87
N PHE A 188 -20.82 -17.16 -15.39
CA PHE A 188 -21.41 -18.48 -15.61
C PHE A 188 -22.55 -18.63 -14.62
N GLY A 189 -23.78 -18.62 -15.13
CA GLY A 189 -24.95 -19.24 -14.49
C GLY A 189 -25.55 -18.49 -13.30
N ALA A 190 -26.83 -18.17 -13.42
CA ALA A 190 -27.65 -17.74 -12.29
C ALA A 190 -27.75 -18.89 -11.28
N GLY A 191 -27.22 -18.68 -10.07
CA GLY A 191 -27.53 -19.50 -8.90
C GLY A 191 -26.45 -20.48 -8.47
N GLU A 192 -25.21 -20.02 -8.26
CA GLU A 192 -24.29 -20.48 -7.20
C GLU A 192 -22.92 -19.78 -7.36
N ARG A 193 -22.48 -19.03 -6.35
CA ARG A 193 -21.08 -18.63 -6.07
C ARG A 193 -20.21 -18.34 -7.32
N GLY A 194 -20.37 -17.15 -7.89
CA GLY A 194 -19.67 -16.66 -9.09
C GLY A 194 -18.14 -16.43 -9.00
N TRP A 195 -17.42 -17.24 -8.21
CA TRP A 195 -15.95 -17.35 -8.22
C TRP A 195 -15.57 -18.77 -8.64
N VAL A 196 -15.87 -19.15 -9.88
CA VAL A 196 -15.45 -20.43 -10.44
C VAL A 196 -13.97 -20.30 -10.87
N GLY A 197 -13.06 -20.33 -9.90
CA GLY A 197 -11.62 -20.24 -10.16
C GLY A 197 -10.77 -20.45 -8.93
N ARG A 198 -9.55 -20.98 -9.13
CA ARG A 198 -8.52 -21.04 -8.09
C ARG A 198 -8.16 -19.62 -7.64
N THR A 199 -8.13 -19.39 -6.33
CA THR A 199 -7.66 -18.15 -5.71
C THR A 199 -6.22 -18.31 -5.21
N VAL A 200 -5.57 -17.18 -4.92
CA VAL A 200 -4.24 -17.16 -4.29
C VAL A 200 -4.11 -15.88 -3.46
N LYS A 201 -3.37 -15.96 -2.35
CA LYS A 201 -3.10 -14.81 -1.49
C LYS A 201 -2.18 -13.79 -2.17
N LEU A 202 -2.44 -12.50 -1.92
CA LEU A 202 -1.57 -11.39 -2.37
C LEU A 202 -0.13 -11.58 -1.90
N ARG A 203 0.07 -12.05 -0.67
CA ARG A 203 1.37 -12.38 -0.07
C ARG A 203 2.12 -13.40 -0.93
N THR A 204 1.45 -14.46 -1.37
CA THR A 204 2.07 -15.51 -2.20
C THR A 204 2.50 -14.96 -3.55
N ILE A 205 1.72 -14.06 -4.14
CA ILE A 205 2.08 -13.40 -5.40
C ILE A 205 3.31 -12.51 -5.22
N ALA A 206 3.30 -11.63 -4.22
CA ALA A 206 4.39 -10.69 -3.96
C ALA A 206 5.68 -11.38 -3.48
N ALA A 207 5.57 -12.47 -2.70
CA ALA A 207 6.71 -13.24 -2.20
C ALA A 207 7.56 -13.86 -3.32
N ARG A 208 7.03 -13.99 -4.54
CA ARG A 208 7.81 -14.43 -5.71
C ARG A 208 8.84 -13.40 -6.17
N TRP A 209 8.60 -12.13 -5.86
CA TRP A 209 9.38 -10.99 -6.36
C TRP A 209 10.10 -10.24 -5.24
N CYS A 210 9.56 -10.27 -4.03
CA CYS A 210 10.01 -9.47 -2.89
C CYS A 210 10.03 -10.30 -1.62
N THR A 211 10.84 -9.87 -0.64
CA THR A 211 10.80 -10.40 0.72
C THR A 211 10.05 -9.44 1.63
N PHE A 212 9.29 -10.01 2.56
CA PHE A 212 8.57 -9.21 3.57
C PHE A 212 9.51 -8.90 4.73
N SER A 213 9.63 -7.63 5.06
CA SER A 213 10.34 -7.16 6.25
C SER A 213 9.39 -6.36 7.12
N LEU A 214 9.35 -6.68 8.41
CA LEU A 214 8.77 -5.78 9.40
C LEU A 214 9.66 -4.53 9.46
N LEU A 215 9.04 -3.35 9.41
CA LEU A 215 9.77 -2.11 9.66
C LEU A 215 10.07 -2.07 11.16
N ALA A 216 11.24 -2.57 11.55
CA ALA A 216 11.69 -2.46 12.93
C ALA A 216 11.85 -0.96 13.24
N GLU A 217 11.07 -0.46 14.21
CA GLU A 217 11.36 0.83 14.84
C GLU A 217 12.77 0.75 15.40
N LYS A 218 13.62 1.67 14.97
CA LYS A 218 15.00 1.79 15.43
C LYS A 218 15.20 3.17 16.03
#